data_AF-A0A653ZUW8-F1
#
_entry.id   AF-A0A653ZUW8-F1
#
_cell.length_a   1.000
_cell.length_b   1.000
_cell.length_c   1.000
_cell.angle_alpha   90.00
_cell.angle_beta   90.00
_cell.angle_gamma   90.00
#
_symmetry.space_group_name_H-M   'P 1'
#
loop_
_entity.id
_entity.type
_entity.pdbx_description
1 polymer ?
#
loop_
_entity_poly.entity_id
_entity_poly.type
_entity_poly.pdbx_seq_one_letter_code
_entity_poly.pdbx_strand_id
1 'polypeptide(L)'
;MAGLATVSASALLLSACGAAPETGSTSSAGATDYTGCIVSDSGGFDDQSFNQSSYEGLKKAEADLGIKVNQVESKTNNDFEPNLRAMVTAGCDLRHRRLPPR
;
A
#
# COMPACT_ATOMS: atom_id res chain seq x y z
N MET A 1 27.14 36.35 -36.58
CA MET A 1 26.41 36.09 -35.31
C MET A 1 25.05 35.48 -35.67
N ALA A 2 24.97 34.16 -35.81
CA ALA A 2 23.69 33.45 -35.97
C ALA A 2 23.87 32.11 -35.23
N GLY A 3 23.80 32.20 -33.91
CA GLY A 3 24.07 31.10 -33.00
C GLY A 3 22.89 30.13 -32.91
N LEU A 4 23.20 28.86 -33.07
CA LEU A 4 22.37 27.71 -32.72
C LEU A 4 22.00 27.79 -31.22
N ALA A 5 20.74 27.98 -30.86
CA ALA A 5 20.32 27.92 -29.45
C ALA A 5 18.81 27.73 -29.21
N THR A 6 18.13 26.78 -29.86
CA THR A 6 16.71 26.49 -29.53
C THR A 6 16.30 25.02 -29.48
N VAL A 7 17.23 24.08 -29.24
CA VAL A 7 16.87 22.66 -29.04
C VAL A 7 17.59 22.06 -27.84
N SER A 8 17.28 22.54 -26.64
CA SER A 8 17.84 21.95 -25.41
C SER A 8 17.07 22.35 -24.16
N ALA A 9 15.73 22.26 -24.18
CA ALA A 9 14.92 22.39 -22.96
C ALA A 9 13.94 21.23 -22.72
N SER A 10 13.65 20.39 -23.72
CA SER A 10 12.67 19.30 -23.59
C SER A 10 13.23 17.99 -23.01
N ALA A 11 14.56 17.87 -22.86
CA ALA A 11 15.20 16.62 -22.39
C ALA A 11 15.16 16.42 -20.86
N LEU A 12 14.84 17.47 -20.08
CA LEU A 12 14.79 17.39 -18.62
C LEU A 12 13.43 16.97 -18.07
N LEU A 13 12.43 16.74 -18.94
CA LEU A 13 11.05 16.38 -18.52
C LEU A 13 10.80 14.87 -18.46
N LEU A 14 11.75 14.02 -18.87
CA LEU A 14 11.54 12.56 -18.94
C LEU A 14 12.14 11.76 -17.77
N SER A 15 12.86 12.39 -16.83
CA SER A 15 13.44 11.69 -15.66
C SER A 15 12.46 11.46 -14.51
N ALA A 16 11.19 11.87 -14.64
CA ALA A 16 10.17 11.70 -13.61
C ALA A 16 9.36 10.39 -13.72
N CYS A 17 9.46 9.66 -14.84
CA CYS A 17 8.88 8.33 -14.98
C CYS A 17 10.00 7.32 -14.73
N GLY A 18 10.14 6.84 -13.49
CA GLY A 18 11.08 5.77 -13.16
C GLY A 18 10.90 4.60 -14.14
N ALA A 19 12.01 3.97 -14.53
CA ALA A 19 11.98 2.79 -15.40
C ALA A 19 11.01 1.75 -14.83
N ALA A 20 10.13 1.21 -15.69
CA ALA A 20 9.24 0.13 -15.31
C ALA A 20 10.08 -1.05 -14.80
N PRO A 21 9.74 -1.66 -13.65
CA PRO A 21 10.44 -2.85 -13.19
C PRO A 21 10.31 -3.96 -14.25
N GLU A 22 11.41 -4.63 -14.58
CA GLU A 22 11.41 -5.83 -15.41
C GLU A 22 10.46 -6.86 -14.79
N THR A 23 9.49 -7.33 -15.60
CA THR A 23 8.49 -8.32 -15.20
C THR A 23 9.17 -9.67 -14.97
N GLY A 24 9.60 -9.91 -13.74
CA GLY A 24 10.30 -11.14 -13.41
C GLY A 24 10.55 -11.29 -11.92
N SER A 25 9.48 -11.48 -11.13
CA SER A 25 9.60 -12.07 -9.80
C SER A 25 8.29 -12.73 -9.40
N THR A 26 8.09 -13.97 -9.86
CA THR A 26 7.26 -14.92 -9.13
C THR A 26 8.01 -15.28 -7.85
N SER A 27 7.97 -14.38 -6.87
CA SER A 27 8.37 -14.70 -5.52
C SER A 27 7.29 -15.63 -4.97
N SER A 28 7.63 -16.92 -4.81
CA SER A 28 6.84 -17.79 -3.95
C SER A 28 6.87 -17.18 -2.56
N ALA A 29 5.80 -16.48 -2.21
CA ALA A 29 5.65 -15.88 -0.89
C ALA A 29 5.48 -17.02 0.11
N GLY A 30 6.59 -17.41 0.74
CA GLY A 30 6.50 -18.21 1.95
C GLY A 30 5.60 -17.49 2.96
N ALA A 31 4.79 -18.24 3.69
CA ALA A 31 3.86 -17.70 4.67
C ALA A 31 4.56 -16.65 5.55
N THR A 32 4.12 -15.40 5.43
CA THR A 32 4.71 -14.30 6.19
C THR A 32 3.94 -14.13 7.50
N ASP A 33 4.64 -13.90 8.61
CA ASP A 33 4.01 -13.54 9.90
C ASP A 33 3.48 -12.09 9.91
N TYR A 34 3.13 -11.57 8.73
CA TYR A 34 2.61 -10.23 8.54
C TYR A 34 1.09 -10.22 8.77
N THR A 35 0.63 -9.19 9.46
CA THR A 35 -0.79 -8.89 9.62
C THR A 35 -1.06 -7.53 8.99
N GLY A 36 -1.72 -7.53 7.84
CA GLY A 36 -2.14 -6.30 7.16
C GLY A 36 -3.42 -5.78 7.78
N CYS A 37 -3.51 -4.47 8.01
CA CYS A 37 -4.69 -3.88 8.64
C CYS A 37 -5.14 -2.63 7.92
N ILE A 38 -6.46 -2.46 7.85
CA ILE A 38 -7.08 -1.35 7.16
C ILE A 38 -8.18 -0.75 8.04
N VAL A 39 -8.22 0.58 8.06
CA VAL A 39 -9.25 1.39 8.73
C VAL A 39 -9.86 2.29 7.65
N SER A 40 -11.15 2.18 7.37
CA SER A 40 -11.83 3.12 6.48
C SER A 40 -12.09 4.45 7.21
N ASP A 41 -12.25 5.51 6.43
CA ASP A 41 -12.99 6.70 6.90
C ASP A 41 -14.51 6.45 6.87
N SER A 42 -15.31 7.52 7.04
CA SER A 42 -16.78 7.45 7.04
C SER A 42 -17.42 6.95 5.74
N GLY A 43 -16.66 6.82 4.66
CA GLY A 43 -17.13 6.29 3.39
C GLY A 43 -17.38 4.78 3.39
N GLY A 44 -16.76 4.03 4.31
CA GLY A 44 -16.87 2.56 4.37
C GLY A 44 -16.12 1.84 3.24
N PHE A 45 -16.14 0.51 3.22
CA PHE A 45 -15.42 -0.27 2.20
C PHE A 45 -16.20 -0.48 0.89
N ASP A 46 -17.43 -0.01 0.78
CA ASP A 46 -18.27 -0.09 -0.43
C ASP A 46 -18.43 1.28 -1.14
N ASP A 47 -17.49 2.19 -0.89
CA ASP A 47 -17.51 3.57 -1.37
C ASP A 47 -17.27 3.78 -2.87
N GLN A 48 -17.08 2.71 -3.66
CA GLN A 48 -16.73 2.75 -5.09
C GLN A 48 -15.53 3.62 -5.42
N SER A 49 -14.63 3.80 -4.45
CA SER A 49 -13.53 4.73 -4.53
C SER A 49 -12.31 4.17 -3.78
N PHE A 50 -11.60 5.03 -3.08
CA PHE A 50 -10.34 4.73 -2.47
C PHE A 50 -10.43 3.66 -1.38
N ASN A 51 -11.46 3.69 -0.52
CA ASN A 51 -11.54 2.73 0.57
C ASN A 51 -11.82 1.32 0.04
N GLN A 52 -12.73 1.19 -0.92
CA GLN A 52 -13.01 -0.08 -1.57
C GLN A 52 -11.78 -0.64 -2.28
N SER A 53 -11.12 0.17 -3.12
CA SER A 53 -9.94 -0.30 -3.87
C SER A 53 -8.79 -0.72 -2.96
N SER A 54 -8.59 -0.02 -1.84
CA SER A 54 -7.61 -0.38 -0.83
C SER A 54 -7.97 -1.69 -0.11
N TYR A 55 -9.24 -1.89 0.22
CA TYR A 55 -9.73 -3.11 0.86
C TYR A 55 -9.61 -4.34 -0.04
N GLU A 56 -10.03 -4.22 -1.30
CA GLU A 56 -9.91 -5.29 -2.29
C GLU A 56 -8.44 -5.66 -2.55
N GLY A 57 -7.56 -4.66 -2.63
CA GLY A 57 -6.12 -4.88 -2.73
C GLY A 57 -5.56 -5.68 -1.53
N LEU A 58 -5.99 -5.35 -0.31
CA LEU A 58 -5.59 -6.09 0.89
C LEU A 58 -6.13 -7.53 0.91
N LYS A 59 -7.37 -7.74 0.45
CA LYS A 59 -7.97 -9.08 0.32
C LYS A 59 -7.28 -9.92 -0.75
N LYS A 60 -6.84 -9.30 -1.84
CA LYS A 60 -6.00 -9.97 -2.83
C LYS A 60 -4.66 -10.40 -2.22
N ALA A 61 -4.02 -9.55 -1.43
CA ALA A 61 -2.78 -9.92 -0.72
C ALA A 61 -3.00 -11.05 0.30
N GLU A 62 -4.13 -11.07 1.02
CA GLU A 62 -4.53 -12.19 1.87
C GLU A 62 -4.59 -13.51 1.09
N ALA A 63 -5.26 -13.51 -0.07
CA ALA A 63 -5.40 -14.69 -0.91
C ALA A 63 -4.07 -15.13 -1.56
N ASP A 64 -3.29 -14.19 -2.09
CA ASP A 64 -2.09 -14.48 -2.87
C ASP A 64 -0.87 -14.80 -1.99
N LEU A 65 -0.79 -14.19 -0.79
CA LEU A 65 0.39 -14.25 0.09
C LEU A 65 0.14 -14.96 1.43
N GLY A 66 -1.12 -15.28 1.74
CA GLY A 66 -1.49 -15.96 2.99
C GLY A 66 -1.28 -15.12 4.25
N ILE A 67 -1.27 -13.79 4.12
CA ILE A 67 -1.15 -12.89 5.29
C ILE A 67 -2.45 -12.88 6.10
N LYS A 68 -2.36 -12.53 7.39
CA LYS A 68 -3.56 -12.25 8.19
C LYS A 68 -4.06 -10.84 7.91
N VAL A 69 -5.37 -10.63 7.97
CA VAL A 69 -5.99 -9.31 7.79
C VAL A 69 -6.91 -8.95 8.94
N ASN A 70 -6.75 -7.72 9.47
CA ASN A 70 -7.76 -7.08 10.31
C ASN A 70 -8.34 -5.87 9.59
N GLN A 71 -9.61 -5.57 9.84
CA GLN A 71 -10.32 -4.49 9.18
C GLN A 71 -11.31 -3.85 10.15
N VAL A 72 -11.54 -2.55 10.00
CA VAL A 72 -12.61 -1.83 10.70
C VAL A 72 -13.06 -0.64 9.85
N GLU A 73 -14.34 -0.35 9.89
CA GLU A 73 -14.89 0.86 9.29
C GLU A 73 -15.15 1.92 10.35
N SER A 74 -14.72 3.15 10.08
CA SER A 74 -15.08 4.30 10.92
C SER A 74 -16.43 4.83 10.45
N LYS A 75 -17.39 5.02 11.34
CA LYS A 75 -18.71 5.58 10.96
C LYS A 75 -18.71 7.10 11.01
N THR A 76 -17.84 7.65 11.85
CA THR A 76 -17.66 9.09 12.07
C THR A 76 -16.17 9.41 12.19
N ASN A 77 -15.82 10.69 12.07
CA ASN A 77 -14.44 11.15 12.25
C ASN A 77 -13.88 10.82 13.65
N ASN A 78 -14.74 10.75 14.67
CA ASN A 78 -14.33 10.43 16.04
C ASN A 78 -13.90 8.96 16.19
N ASP A 79 -14.28 8.09 15.26
CA ASP A 79 -13.94 6.67 15.30
C ASP A 79 -12.55 6.41 14.70
N PHE A 80 -12.01 7.33 13.91
CA PHE A 80 -10.79 7.09 13.13
C PHE A 80 -9.56 6.88 14.00
N GLU A 81 -9.29 7.79 14.94
CA GLU A 81 -8.15 7.67 15.87
C GLU A 81 -8.22 6.39 16.72
N PRO A 82 -9.32 6.09 17.44
CA PRO A 82 -9.37 4.88 18.26
C PRO A 82 -9.26 3.60 17.41
N ASN A 83 -9.84 3.57 16.20
CA ASN A 83 -9.69 2.45 15.27
C ASN A 83 -8.24 2.24 14.83
N LEU A 84 -7.52 3.30 14.47
CA LEU A 84 -6.09 3.21 14.14
C LEU A 84 -5.26 2.71 15.32
N ARG A 85 -5.51 3.22 16.53
CA ARG A 85 -4.81 2.77 17.75
C ARG A 85 -5.08 1.30 18.05
N ALA A 86 -6.31 0.83 17.83
CA ALA A 86 -6.66 -0.58 17.97
C ALA A 86 -5.86 -1.46 16.99
N MET A 87 -5.70 -1.04 15.74
CA MET A 87 -4.89 -1.78 14.75
C MET A 87 -3.41 -1.83 15.15
N VAL A 88 -2.83 -0.72 15.60
CA VAL A 88 -1.45 -0.71 16.09
C VAL A 88 -1.28 -1.67 17.28
N THR A 89 -2.24 -1.67 18.22
CA THR A 89 -2.23 -2.55 19.39
C THR A 89 -2.42 -4.02 19.01
N ALA A 90 -3.19 -4.31 17.96
CA ALA A 90 -3.38 -5.64 17.40
C ALA A 90 -2.12 -6.18 16.68
N GLY A 91 -1.03 -5.43 16.65
CA GLY A 91 0.24 -5.86 16.07
C GLY A 91 0.28 -5.77 14.55
N CYS A 92 -0.54 -4.90 13.97
CA CYS A 92 -0.48 -4.50 12.57
C CYS A 92 0.75 -3.60 12.36
N ASP A 93 1.93 -4.21 12.21
CA ASP A 93 3.18 -3.49 11.93
C ASP A 93 3.54 -3.62 10.45
N LEU A 94 3.90 -2.50 9.81
CA LEU A 94 4.41 -2.45 8.44
C LEU A 94 5.82 -3.03 8.30
N ARG A 95 6.46 -3.38 9.42
CA ARG A 95 7.73 -4.10 9.44
C ARG A 95 7.50 -5.60 9.47
N HIS A 96 8.28 -6.34 8.70
CA HIS A 96 8.44 -7.77 8.91
C HIS A 96 8.91 -8.01 10.36
N ARG A 97 8.08 -8.70 11.15
CA ARG A 97 8.47 -9.19 12.47
C ARG A 97 9.60 -10.20 12.27
N ARG A 98 10.85 -9.79 12.52
CA ARG A 98 12.02 -10.65 12.40
C ARG A 98 11.77 -11.86 13.33
N LEU A 99 11.63 -13.05 12.74
CA LEU A 99 11.47 -14.30 13.50
C LEU A 99 12.54 -14.37 14.61
N PRO A 100 12.22 -14.78 15.85
CA PRO A 100 13.25 -15.27 16.75
C PRO A 100 13.98 -16.43 16.04
N PRO A 101 15.31 -16.57 16.21
CA PRO A 101 16.02 -17.71 15.64
C PRO A 101 15.37 -18.99 16.18
N ARG A 102 15.06 -19.92 15.26
CA ARG A 102 14.59 -21.27 15.63
C ARG A 102 15.62 -21.96 16.50
#